data_AF-A0A936F7S9-F1
#
_entry.id   AF-A0A936F7S9-F1
#
_cell.length_a   1.000
_cell.length_b   1.000
_cell.length_c   1.000
_cell.angle_alpha   90.00
_cell.angle_beta   90.00
_cell.angle_gamma   90.00
#
_symmetry.space_group_name_H-M   'P 1'
#
loop_
_entity.id
_entity.type
_entity.pdbx_description
1 polymer ?
#
loop_
_entity_poly.entity_id
_entity_poly.type
_entity_poly.pdbx_seq_one_letter_code
_entity_poly.pdbx_strand_id
1 'polypeptide(L)'
;MSEIVTKSMARNIFYGGSIFFLLIFGGLVVQSHRYIVTTSTNAATLTPSVVAGKRIWEDKGCINCHSLLGEGAYFAPELGNVVKRWGVEKDRTAARAMLKAWMDSQPSGIKGRRQMPQFHLNDQQYDELTDFLMWTNTIRNQNWPPKNSG
;
A
#
# COMPACT_ATOMS: atom_id res chain seq x y z
N MET A 1 34.71 27.78 29.47
CA MET A 1 33.84 26.93 28.63
C MET A 1 33.92 27.46 27.21
N SER A 2 34.35 26.65 26.26
CA SER A 2 34.82 27.05 24.93
C SER A 2 33.82 27.93 24.17
N GLU A 3 34.20 29.20 23.90
CA GLU A 3 33.48 30.18 23.07
C GLU A 3 33.54 29.83 21.57
N ILE A 4 33.16 28.62 21.18
CA ILE A 4 33.28 28.18 19.78
C ILE A 4 31.96 28.35 19.02
N VAL A 5 30.82 28.37 19.70
CA VAL A 5 29.49 28.59 19.05
C VAL A 5 28.64 29.53 19.89
N THR A 6 28.31 30.69 19.32
CA THR A 6 27.37 31.64 19.95
C THR A 6 25.91 31.23 19.70
N LYS A 7 24.98 31.71 20.53
CA LYS A 7 23.52 31.50 20.32
C LYS A 7 23.05 31.98 18.94
N SER A 8 23.61 33.08 18.43
CA SER A 8 23.29 33.61 17.11
C SER A 8 23.78 32.67 16.00
N MET A 9 24.99 32.12 16.13
CA MET A 9 25.52 31.12 15.18
C MET A 9 24.64 29.87 15.14
N ALA A 10 24.29 29.31 16.31
CA ALA A 10 23.40 28.15 16.39
C ALA A 10 22.03 28.42 15.74
N ARG A 11 21.44 29.59 16.00
CA ARG A 11 20.17 30.02 15.38
C ARG A 11 20.28 30.11 13.85
N ASN A 12 21.35 30.70 13.33
CA ASN A 12 21.53 30.87 11.90
C ASN A 12 21.80 29.53 11.20
N ILE A 13 22.57 28.63 11.82
CA ILE A 13 22.75 27.25 11.35
C ILE A 13 21.40 26.52 11.30
N PHE A 14 20.59 26.64 12.35
CA PHE A 14 19.26 26.01 12.38
C PHE A 14 18.37 26.52 11.25
N TYR A 15 18.17 27.84 11.11
CA TYR A 15 17.28 28.37 10.07
C TYR A 15 17.84 28.17 8.66
N GLY A 16 19.13 28.45 8.45
CA GLY A 16 19.78 28.27 7.15
C GLY A 16 19.81 26.81 6.72
N GLY A 17 20.20 25.90 7.61
CA GLY A 17 20.19 24.46 7.38
C GLY A 17 18.79 23.92 7.13
N SER A 18 17.80 24.35 7.92
CA SER A 18 16.41 23.93 7.73
C SER A 18 15.87 24.35 6.36
N ILE A 19 16.09 25.61 5.95
CA ILE A 19 15.65 26.09 4.63
C ILE A 19 16.39 25.32 3.52
N PHE A 20 17.70 25.14 3.65
CA PHE A 20 18.50 24.39 2.69
C PHE A 20 17.97 22.96 2.50
N PHE A 21 17.80 22.20 3.58
CA PHE A 21 17.31 20.83 3.49
C PHE A 21 15.84 20.74 3.09
N LEU A 22 15.01 21.74 3.43
CA LEU A 22 13.63 21.83 2.96
C LEU A 22 13.57 21.97 1.44
N LEU A 23 14.44 22.81 0.85
CA LEU A 23 14.52 22.98 -0.60
C LEU A 23 15.02 21.70 -1.30
N ILE A 24 16.05 21.06 -0.75
CA ILE A 24 16.54 19.76 -1.26
C ILE A 24 15.43 18.71 -1.20
N PHE A 25 14.74 18.60 -0.06
CA PHE A 25 13.62 17.67 0.09
C PHE A 25 12.50 17.96 -0.90
N GLY A 26 12.15 19.23 -1.12
CA GLY A 26 11.18 19.63 -2.14
C GLY A 26 11.57 19.18 -3.55
N GLY A 27 12.84 19.34 -3.92
CA GLY A 27 13.38 18.83 -5.19
C GLY A 27 13.28 17.30 -5.31
N LEU A 28 13.65 16.59 -4.25
CA LEU A 28 13.53 15.12 -4.19
C LEU A 28 12.07 14.66 -4.28
N VAL A 29 11.13 15.35 -3.63
CA VAL A 29 9.70 15.03 -3.72
C VAL A 29 9.19 15.15 -5.15
N VAL A 30 9.56 16.23 -5.88
CA VAL A 30 9.16 16.40 -7.29
C VAL A 30 9.76 15.29 -8.16
N GLN A 31 11.03 14.95 -7.96
CA GLN A 31 11.68 13.84 -8.67
C GLN A 31 11.00 12.51 -8.39
N SER A 32 10.77 12.17 -7.11
CA SER A 32 10.11 10.94 -6.68
C SER A 32 8.68 10.84 -7.20
N HIS A 33 7.91 11.94 -7.14
CA HIS A 33 6.56 11.98 -7.69
C HIS A 33 6.56 11.66 -9.19
N ARG A 34 7.46 12.30 -9.96
CA ARG A 34 7.63 12.01 -11.39
C ARG A 34 7.99 10.54 -11.64
N TYR A 35 8.93 9.99 -10.88
CA TYR A 35 9.31 8.58 -10.99
C TYR A 35 8.12 7.64 -10.73
N ILE A 36 7.30 7.93 -9.71
CA ILE A 36 6.10 7.15 -9.40
C ILE A 36 5.12 7.15 -10.58
N VAL A 37 4.75 8.32 -11.09
CA VAL A 37 3.68 8.44 -12.08
C VAL A 37 4.11 8.04 -13.50
N THR A 38 5.41 8.04 -13.81
CA THR A 38 5.90 7.70 -15.17
C THR A 38 6.62 6.36 -15.26
N THR A 39 7.16 5.82 -14.15
CA THR A 39 8.14 4.72 -14.22
C THR A 39 7.83 3.55 -13.28
N SER A 40 7.61 3.78 -11.98
CA SER A 40 7.45 2.68 -11.02
C SER A 40 6.02 2.17 -10.87
N THR A 41 5.04 2.95 -11.30
CA THR A 41 3.64 2.53 -11.44
C THR A 41 3.19 2.68 -12.89
N ASN A 42 2.17 1.92 -13.29
CA ASN A 42 1.63 1.96 -14.64
C ASN A 42 0.29 2.69 -14.66
N ALA A 43 0.34 3.97 -15.03
CA ALA A 43 -0.83 4.85 -15.14
C ALA A 43 -1.88 4.35 -16.15
N ALA A 44 -1.46 3.68 -17.23
CA ALA A 44 -2.40 3.15 -18.23
C ALA A 44 -3.28 2.01 -17.65
N THR A 45 -2.78 1.32 -16.63
CA THR A 45 -3.51 0.25 -15.93
C THR A 45 -4.19 0.72 -14.64
N LEU A 46 -4.04 1.99 -14.26
CA LEU A 46 -4.74 2.59 -13.12
C LEU A 46 -6.16 2.98 -13.56
N THR A 47 -6.99 1.97 -13.80
CA THR A 47 -8.37 2.14 -14.33
C THR A 47 -9.33 2.69 -13.27
N PRO A 48 -10.52 3.18 -13.66
CA PRO A 48 -11.57 3.54 -12.69
C PRO A 48 -11.92 2.41 -11.70
N SER A 49 -11.85 1.15 -12.16
CA SER A 49 -12.06 -0.03 -11.31
C SER A 49 -11.01 -0.14 -10.20
N VAL A 50 -9.72 0.07 -10.52
CA VAL A 50 -8.63 0.10 -9.54
C VAL A 50 -8.83 1.22 -8.51
N VAL A 51 -9.24 2.40 -8.97
CA VAL A 51 -9.53 3.55 -8.09
C VAL A 51 -10.71 3.26 -7.16
N ALA A 52 -11.78 2.65 -7.67
CA ALA A 52 -12.93 2.23 -6.88
C ALA A 52 -12.55 1.13 -5.86
N GLY A 53 -11.72 0.17 -6.26
CA GLY A 53 -11.18 -0.86 -5.37
C GLY A 53 -10.36 -0.29 -4.22
N LYS A 54 -9.56 0.75 -4.49
CA LYS A 54 -8.87 1.51 -3.44
C LYS A 54 -9.85 2.18 -2.47
N ARG A 55 -10.98 2.71 -2.95
CA ARG A 55 -12.02 3.29 -2.06
C ARG A 55 -12.66 2.21 -1.20
N ILE A 56 -12.95 1.03 -1.74
CA ILE A 56 -13.44 -0.10 -0.95
C ILE A 56 -12.43 -0.49 0.14
N TRP A 57 -11.13 -0.56 -0.20
CA TRP A 57 -10.07 -0.82 0.76
C TRP A 57 -10.06 0.18 1.94
N GLU A 58 -10.23 1.46 1.63
CA GLU A 58 -10.30 2.56 2.61
C GLU A 58 -11.58 2.48 3.45
N ASP A 59 -12.75 2.40 2.82
CA ASP A 59 -14.06 2.46 3.47
C ASP A 59 -14.32 1.24 4.37
N LYS A 60 -13.76 0.07 4.01
CA LYS A 60 -13.86 -1.14 4.83
C LYS A 60 -12.75 -1.26 5.87
N GLY A 61 -11.82 -0.30 5.91
CA GLY A 61 -10.77 -0.24 6.92
C GLY A 61 -9.81 -1.44 6.88
N CYS A 62 -9.57 -2.02 5.71
CA CYS A 62 -8.77 -3.25 5.54
C CYS A 62 -7.37 -3.10 6.16
N ILE A 63 -6.78 -1.90 6.05
CA ILE A 63 -5.45 -1.55 6.56
C ILE A 63 -5.33 -1.59 8.10
N ASN A 64 -6.45 -1.56 8.83
CA ASN A 64 -6.44 -1.66 10.28
C ASN A 64 -6.27 -3.09 10.79
N CYS A 65 -6.32 -4.09 9.90
CA CYS A 65 -5.96 -5.48 10.20
C CYS A 65 -4.76 -5.94 9.38
N HIS A 66 -4.73 -5.60 8.09
CA HIS A 66 -3.72 -6.01 7.14
C HIS A 66 -2.66 -4.92 6.92
N SER A 67 -1.51 -5.33 6.39
CA SER A 67 -0.57 -4.43 5.75
C SER A 67 -0.72 -4.46 4.22
N LEU A 68 -0.37 -3.37 3.57
CA LEU A 68 -0.27 -3.23 2.11
C LEU A 68 1.07 -2.58 1.78
N LEU A 69 1.92 -3.28 1.03
CA LEU A 69 3.30 -2.88 0.80
C LEU A 69 4.11 -2.69 2.11
N GLY A 70 3.77 -3.46 3.15
CA GLY A 70 4.44 -3.43 4.44
C GLY A 70 3.95 -2.34 5.40
N GLU A 71 2.99 -1.51 4.98
CA GLU A 71 2.40 -0.45 5.79
C GLU A 71 0.98 -0.81 6.20
N GLY A 72 0.65 -0.62 7.48
CA GLY A 72 -0.68 -0.92 8.04
C GLY A 72 -0.58 -1.61 9.40
N ALA A 73 -1.56 -2.45 9.70
CA ALA A 73 -1.57 -3.23 10.94
C ALA A 73 -0.90 -4.61 10.77
N TYR A 74 -0.59 -5.24 11.90
CA TYR A 74 0.11 -6.53 11.95
C TYR A 74 -0.78 -7.69 12.45
N PHE A 75 -2.10 -7.50 12.33
CA PHE A 75 -3.08 -8.48 12.82
C PHE A 75 -3.37 -9.57 11.77
N ALA A 76 -3.25 -9.26 10.50
CA ALA A 76 -3.54 -10.15 9.39
C ALA A 76 -2.44 -10.07 8.30
N PRO A 77 -2.39 -11.02 7.36
CA PRO A 77 -1.30 -11.10 6.38
C PRO A 77 -1.17 -9.86 5.49
N GLU A 78 0.04 -9.62 4.98
CA GLU A 78 0.33 -8.66 3.92
C GLU A 78 -0.46 -8.98 2.64
N LEU A 79 -1.08 -7.96 2.03
CA LEU A 79 -1.96 -8.13 0.87
C LEU A 79 -1.39 -7.62 -0.46
N GLY A 80 -0.29 -6.86 -0.45
CA GLY A 80 0.33 -6.30 -1.65
C GLY A 80 0.83 -7.35 -2.64
N ASN A 81 1.08 -8.58 -2.19
CA ASN A 81 1.46 -9.72 -3.04
C ASN A 81 0.50 -10.92 -2.96
N VAL A 82 -0.73 -10.74 -2.43
CA VAL A 82 -1.64 -11.87 -2.17
C VAL A 82 -2.00 -12.64 -3.44
N VAL A 83 -2.18 -11.95 -4.57
CA VAL A 83 -2.49 -12.57 -5.86
C VAL A 83 -1.35 -13.45 -6.38
N LYS A 84 -0.09 -13.07 -6.11
CA LYS A 84 1.09 -13.89 -6.41
C LYS A 84 1.16 -15.12 -5.51
N ARG A 85 0.82 -14.95 -4.23
CA ARG A 85 0.77 -16.06 -3.25
C ARG A 85 -0.29 -17.10 -3.61
N TRP A 86 -1.40 -16.67 -4.18
CA TRP A 86 -2.44 -17.55 -4.73
C TRP A 86 -2.11 -18.13 -6.10
N GLY A 87 -1.05 -17.67 -6.78
CA GLY A 87 -0.65 -18.13 -8.11
C GLY A 87 -1.61 -17.69 -9.23
N VAL A 88 -2.33 -16.58 -9.02
CA VAL A 88 -3.37 -16.05 -9.91
C VAL A 88 -3.03 -14.65 -10.42
N GLU A 89 -1.79 -14.19 -10.26
CA GLU A 89 -1.37 -12.82 -10.61
C GLU A 89 -1.47 -12.50 -12.12
N LYS A 90 -1.61 -13.53 -12.96
CA LYS A 90 -1.78 -13.42 -14.42
C LYS A 90 -3.20 -13.72 -14.90
N ASP A 91 -4.10 -14.13 -14.01
CA ASP A 91 -5.47 -14.51 -14.34
C ASP A 91 -6.45 -13.74 -13.45
N ARG A 92 -7.03 -12.68 -14.02
CA ARG A 92 -8.01 -11.83 -13.33
C ARG A 92 -9.25 -12.60 -12.91
N THR A 93 -9.72 -13.52 -13.74
CA THR A 93 -10.93 -14.31 -13.46
C THR A 93 -10.70 -15.23 -12.28
N ALA A 94 -9.54 -15.91 -12.24
CA ALA A 94 -9.15 -16.73 -11.11
C ALA A 94 -8.92 -15.90 -9.83
N ALA A 95 -8.25 -14.74 -9.93
CA ALA A 95 -8.04 -13.84 -8.80
C ALA A 95 -9.36 -13.37 -8.18
N ARG A 96 -10.31 -12.98 -9.03
CA ARG A 96 -11.65 -12.56 -8.62
C ARG A 96 -12.41 -13.69 -7.93
N ALA A 97 -12.39 -14.89 -8.51
CA ALA A 97 -13.05 -16.05 -7.92
C ALA A 97 -12.45 -16.42 -6.55
N MET A 98 -11.11 -16.40 -6.44
CA MET A 98 -10.40 -16.61 -5.18
C MET A 98 -10.76 -15.57 -4.12
N LEU A 99 -10.74 -14.28 -4.47
CA LEU A 99 -11.07 -13.21 -3.53
C LEU A 99 -12.51 -13.32 -3.03
N LYS A 100 -13.47 -13.51 -3.95
CA LYS A 100 -14.88 -13.66 -3.62
C LYS A 100 -15.11 -14.85 -2.69
N ALA A 101 -14.60 -16.03 -3.06
CA ALA A 101 -14.74 -17.24 -2.24
C ALA A 101 -14.09 -17.08 -0.86
N TRP A 102 -12.92 -16.43 -0.79
CA TRP A 102 -12.27 -16.14 0.48
C TRP A 102 -13.13 -15.24 1.37
N MET A 103 -13.56 -14.08 0.85
CA MET A 103 -14.34 -13.10 1.63
C MET A 103 -15.73 -13.61 2.02
N ASP A 104 -16.41 -14.36 1.15
CA ASP A 104 -17.70 -14.98 1.46
C ASP A 104 -17.57 -16.06 2.55
N SER A 105 -16.38 -16.68 2.69
CA SER A 105 -16.10 -17.66 3.76
C SER A 105 -15.74 -17.02 5.11
N GLN A 106 -15.67 -15.68 5.19
CA GLN A 106 -15.40 -14.97 6.43
C GLN A 106 -16.71 -14.47 7.09
N PRO A 107 -16.78 -14.43 8.44
CA PRO A 107 -15.80 -14.95 9.39
C PRO A 107 -15.79 -16.49 9.45
N SER A 108 -14.62 -17.07 9.71
CA SER A 108 -14.46 -18.54 9.80
C SER A 108 -15.15 -19.20 11.00
N GLY A 109 -15.39 -18.45 12.09
CA GLY A 109 -15.98 -18.97 13.34
C GLY A 109 -15.07 -19.91 14.16
N ILE A 110 -13.86 -20.23 13.69
CA ILE A 110 -12.96 -21.17 14.36
C ILE A 110 -12.48 -20.60 15.70
N LYS A 111 -12.75 -21.32 16.80
CA LYS A 111 -12.34 -20.93 18.16
C LYS A 111 -10.81 -20.73 18.23
N GLY A 112 -10.38 -19.60 18.77
CA GLY A 112 -8.97 -19.25 18.93
C GLY A 112 -8.27 -18.71 17.66
N ARG A 113 -8.94 -18.69 16.51
CA ARG A 113 -8.42 -18.09 15.27
C ARG A 113 -8.85 -16.63 15.14
N ARG A 114 -7.95 -15.77 14.65
CA ARG A 114 -8.28 -14.38 14.25
C ARG A 114 -9.38 -14.38 13.18
N GLN A 115 -10.32 -13.45 13.27
CA GLN A 115 -11.50 -13.38 12.39
C GLN A 115 -11.45 -12.14 11.51
N MET A 116 -11.73 -12.32 10.23
CA MET A 116 -12.05 -11.23 9.30
C MET A 116 -13.57 -11.03 9.29
N PRO A 117 -14.08 -9.78 9.38
CA PRO A 117 -15.53 -9.52 9.32
C PRO A 117 -16.13 -9.86 7.95
N GLN A 118 -17.45 -10.04 7.94
CA GLN A 118 -18.21 -10.05 6.69
C GLN A 118 -18.58 -8.61 6.31
N PHE A 119 -18.29 -8.21 5.07
CA PHE A 119 -18.52 -6.85 4.57
C PHE A 119 -19.71 -6.75 3.61
N HIS A 120 -20.27 -7.90 3.20
CA HIS A 120 -21.40 -8.01 2.28
C HIS A 120 -21.19 -7.20 0.98
N LEU A 121 -20.01 -7.39 0.38
CA LEU A 121 -19.68 -6.76 -0.90
C LEU A 121 -20.56 -7.32 -2.02
N ASN A 122 -20.96 -6.46 -2.94
CA ASN A 122 -21.61 -6.90 -4.17
C ASN A 122 -20.58 -7.36 -5.22
N ASP A 123 -21.05 -7.96 -6.31
CA ASP A 123 -20.17 -8.53 -7.34
C ASP A 123 -19.26 -7.50 -8.01
N GLN A 124 -19.74 -6.27 -8.22
CA GLN A 124 -18.94 -5.17 -8.76
C GLN A 124 -17.81 -4.79 -7.79
N GLN A 125 -18.10 -4.71 -6.50
CA GLN A 125 -17.10 -4.39 -5.47
C GLN A 125 -16.02 -5.47 -5.38
N TYR A 126 -16.37 -6.75 -5.61
CA TYR A 126 -15.38 -7.83 -5.71
C TYR A 126 -14.46 -7.66 -6.92
N ASP A 127 -15.00 -7.23 -8.06
CA ASP A 127 -14.20 -6.97 -9.25
C ASP A 127 -13.23 -5.79 -9.03
N GLU A 128 -13.74 -4.69 -8.48
CA GLU A 128 -12.98 -3.47 -8.19
C GLU A 128 -11.84 -3.73 -7.18
N LEU A 129 -12.13 -4.44 -6.08
CA LEU A 129 -11.12 -4.79 -5.08
C LEU A 129 -10.08 -5.77 -5.64
N THR A 130 -10.50 -6.70 -6.50
CA THR A 130 -9.59 -7.61 -7.22
C THR A 130 -8.63 -6.81 -8.10
N ASP A 131 -9.17 -5.91 -8.92
CA ASP A 131 -8.38 -5.07 -9.84
C ASP A 131 -7.37 -4.23 -9.06
N PHE A 132 -7.76 -3.68 -7.91
CA PHE A 132 -6.86 -2.95 -7.02
C PHE A 132 -5.70 -3.78 -6.46
N LEU A 133 -5.98 -4.98 -5.93
CA LEU A 133 -4.94 -5.86 -5.39
C LEU A 133 -4.00 -6.38 -6.48
N MET A 134 -4.54 -6.69 -7.66
CA MET A 134 -3.74 -7.07 -8.83
C MET A 134 -2.84 -5.93 -9.30
N TRP A 135 -3.38 -4.71 -9.43
CA TRP A 135 -2.59 -3.54 -9.81
C TRP A 135 -1.49 -3.23 -8.78
N THR A 136 -1.81 -3.34 -7.48
CA THR A 136 -0.85 -3.13 -6.39
C THR A 136 0.35 -4.07 -6.49
N ASN A 137 0.11 -5.35 -6.81
CA ASN A 137 1.16 -6.35 -7.00
C ASN A 137 2.11 -6.06 -8.19
N THR A 138 1.75 -5.11 -9.08
CA THR A 138 2.61 -4.70 -10.21
C THR A 138 3.50 -3.49 -9.91
N ILE A 139 3.33 -2.84 -8.76
CA ILE A 139 4.13 -1.66 -8.37
C ILE A 139 5.60 -2.08 -8.23
N ARG A 140 6.51 -1.35 -8.90
CA ARG A 140 7.96 -1.56 -8.79
C ARG A 140 8.50 -0.95 -7.51
N ASN A 141 8.54 -1.75 -6.45
CA ASN A 141 8.90 -1.36 -5.09
C ASN A 141 10.21 -2.02 -4.61
N GLN A 142 11.22 -2.11 -5.49
CA GLN A 142 12.57 -2.60 -5.16
C GLN A 142 12.62 -4.07 -4.67
N ASN A 143 11.87 -4.95 -5.33
CA ASN A 143 11.83 -6.40 -5.02
C ASN A 143 11.36 -6.74 -3.60
N TRP A 144 10.62 -5.82 -2.96
CA TRP A 144 9.87 -6.15 -1.77
C TRP A 144 8.53 -6.81 -2.15
N PRO A 145 8.06 -7.84 -1.45
CA PRO A 145 8.67 -8.50 -0.30
C PRO A 145 9.73 -9.55 -0.67
N PRO A 146 10.60 -9.97 0.29
CA PRO A 146 11.64 -10.96 0.02
C PRO A 146 11.11 -12.36 -0.32
N LYS A 147 9.88 -12.70 0.08
CA LYS A 147 9.26 -14.02 -0.14
C LYS A 147 7.78 -13.88 -0.51
N ASN A 148 7.22 -14.95 -1.06
CA ASN A 148 5.78 -15.01 -1.35
C ASN A 148 4.88 -14.98 -0.09
N SER A 149 5.47 -15.15 1.10
CA SER A 149 4.75 -15.06 2.38
C SER A 149 4.37 -13.63 2.79
N GLY A 150 4.76 -12.61 2.02
CA GLY A 150 4.58 -11.21 2.41
C GLY A 150 5.65 -10.84 3.40
#